data_AF-A0A317UWA2-F1
#
_entry.id   AF-A0A317UWA2-F1
#
_cell.length_a   1.000
_cell.length_b   1.000
_cell.length_c   1.000
_cell.angle_alpha   90.00
_cell.angle_beta   90.00
_cell.angle_gamma   90.00
#
_symmetry.space_group_name_H-M   'P 1'
#
loop_
_entity.id
_entity.type
_entity.pdbx_description
1 polymer ?
#
loop_
_entity_poly.entity_id
_entity_poly.type
_entity_poly.pdbx_seq_one_letter_code
_entity_poly.pdbx_strand_id
1 'polypeptide(L)'
;LQRPISNYVTYKKVPPLDKLVQKLSPHHEDPRLLSMITYLKHRTSSSTPAADTPLPQDLPTFATYLQTTYGSLALDHLFALVDLTRLLFLDPRVSSYFAEEPDHKTLLTLLSPSAGLSKCPYNLRIVMLQLCCTLFSTPLYRDQLATSSSSLLPTLLHLTTSSLLDSHTNLRVVAASLAYNLAALNHNARFAGHADPLSEENQVELTASLVEAIAQEEESQEALHGLLFALGLLVYEASPDSAVVDLCKAMGIAETVVAKKNLSNVAKEPLIKEVGEELLMRGL
;
A
#
# COMPACT_ATOMS: atom_id res chain seq x y z
N LEU A 1 -15.03 -2.47 -12.08
CA LEU A 1 -14.69 -1.03 -12.25
C LEU A 1 -15.93 -0.13 -12.10
N GLN A 2 -17.13 -0.55 -12.51
CA GLN A 2 -18.36 0.29 -12.52
C GLN A 2 -19.02 0.62 -11.15
N ARG A 3 -18.26 0.79 -10.07
CA ARG A 3 -18.77 1.19 -8.75
C ARG A 3 -17.69 1.85 -7.90
N PRO A 4 -18.03 2.73 -6.95
CA PRO A 4 -17.05 3.26 -6.01
C PRO A 4 -16.34 2.14 -5.23
N ILE A 5 -15.04 2.29 -5.06
CA ILE A 5 -14.20 1.39 -4.27
C ILE A 5 -14.28 1.81 -2.81
N SER A 6 -14.97 0.99 -2.01
CA SER A 6 -15.03 1.14 -0.55
C SER A 6 -14.09 0.18 0.20
N ASN A 7 -13.62 -0.87 -0.48
CA ASN A 7 -12.86 -1.97 0.12
C ASN A 7 -11.39 -1.85 -0.26
N TYR A 8 -10.64 -1.06 0.48
CA TYR A 8 -9.20 -0.96 0.33
C TYR A 8 -8.50 -2.20 0.87
N VAL A 9 -7.40 -2.59 0.22
CA VAL A 9 -6.60 -3.74 0.66
C VAL A 9 -5.85 -3.35 1.94
N THR A 10 -5.96 -4.18 2.97
CA THR A 10 -5.27 -4.04 4.25
C THR A 10 -4.72 -5.40 4.69
N TYR A 11 -3.63 -5.40 5.44
CA TYR A 11 -2.95 -6.64 5.85
C TYR A 11 -3.20 -6.90 7.33
N LYS A 12 -4.05 -7.88 7.63
CA LYS A 12 -4.57 -8.16 8.98
C LYS A 12 -3.85 -9.25 9.74
N LYS A 13 -2.93 -9.97 9.10
CA LYS A 13 -2.23 -11.11 9.70
C LYS A 13 -1.39 -10.63 10.91
N VAL A 14 -1.59 -11.28 12.05
CA VAL A 14 -0.84 -11.00 13.29
C VAL A 14 0.33 -12.00 13.39
N PRO A 15 1.59 -11.54 13.41
CA PRO A 15 2.73 -12.42 13.65
C PRO A 15 2.77 -12.86 15.13
N PRO A 16 3.61 -13.83 15.51
CA PRO A 16 3.86 -14.14 16.91
C PRO A 16 4.43 -12.90 17.64
N LEU A 17 3.58 -12.17 18.37
CA LEU A 17 3.93 -10.88 18.97
C LEU A 17 5.15 -10.96 19.88
N ASP A 18 5.28 -12.03 20.66
CA ASP A 18 6.42 -12.18 21.57
C ASP A 18 7.74 -12.29 20.81
N LYS A 19 7.76 -12.93 19.62
CA LYS A 19 8.94 -12.98 18.75
C LYS A 19 9.23 -11.62 18.09
N LEU A 20 8.18 -10.87 17.77
CA LEU A 20 8.32 -9.52 17.22
C LEU A 20 8.95 -8.57 18.26
N VAL A 21 8.46 -8.62 19.50
CA VAL A 21 8.96 -7.81 20.62
C VAL A 21 10.41 -8.13 20.95
N GLN A 22 10.83 -9.40 20.88
CA GLN A 22 12.23 -9.79 21.08
C GLN A 22 13.19 -9.09 20.09
N LYS A 23 12.74 -8.76 18.88
CA LYS A 23 13.54 -8.03 17.89
C LYS A 23 13.74 -6.55 18.22
N LEU A 24 13.01 -6.03 19.20
CA LEU A 24 13.11 -4.64 19.66
C LEU A 24 14.10 -4.48 20.83
N SER A 25 14.84 -5.52 21.22
CA SER A 25 15.85 -5.44 22.28
C SER A 25 16.95 -4.40 21.97
N PRO A 26 17.37 -3.57 22.95
CA PRO A 26 17.00 -3.58 24.38
C PRO A 26 15.72 -2.79 24.72
N HIS A 27 15.04 -2.19 23.75
CA HIS A 27 13.87 -1.30 23.93
C HIS A 27 12.54 -2.03 24.14
N HIS A 28 12.58 -3.34 24.42
CA HIS A 28 11.40 -4.20 24.49
C HIS A 28 10.63 -4.11 25.82
N GLU A 29 11.23 -3.51 26.85
CA GLU A 29 10.62 -3.28 28.17
C GLU A 29 10.02 -1.87 28.33
N ASP A 30 10.08 -1.03 27.29
CA ASP A 30 9.54 0.33 27.36
C ASP A 30 8.02 0.31 27.66
N PRO A 31 7.54 1.03 28.70
CA PRO A 31 6.13 1.02 29.08
C PRO A 31 5.18 1.38 27.92
N ARG A 32 5.60 2.27 27.01
CA ARG A 32 4.81 2.68 25.85
C ARG A 32 4.60 1.53 24.89
N LEU A 33 5.65 0.73 24.64
CA LEU A 33 5.53 -0.49 23.84
C LEU A 33 4.61 -1.51 24.54
N LEU A 34 4.80 -1.76 25.83
CA LEU A 34 4.01 -2.74 26.58
C LEU A 34 2.51 -2.39 26.59
N SER A 35 2.19 -1.10 26.65
CA SER A 35 0.84 -0.56 26.50
C SER A 35 0.23 -0.89 25.13
N MET A 36 0.98 -0.68 24.04
CA MET A 36 0.54 -1.06 22.68
C MET A 36 0.36 -2.57 22.52
N ILE A 37 1.27 -3.38 23.06
CA ILE A 37 1.19 -4.85 22.99
C ILE A 37 -0.02 -5.36 23.77
N THR A 38 -0.27 -4.81 24.95
CA THR A 38 -1.46 -5.15 25.77
C THR A 38 -2.74 -4.81 25.01
N TYR A 39 -2.79 -3.62 24.40
CA TYR A 39 -3.89 -3.20 23.55
C TYR A 39 -4.12 -4.15 22.36
N LEU A 40 -3.08 -4.51 21.62
CA LEU A 40 -3.17 -5.46 20.50
C LEU A 40 -3.65 -6.84 20.94
N LYS A 41 -3.12 -7.36 22.06
CA LYS A 41 -3.55 -8.64 22.64
C LYS A 41 -5.03 -8.59 23.02
N HIS A 42 -5.49 -7.53 23.67
CA HIS A 42 -6.90 -7.36 24.03
C HIS A 42 -7.79 -7.29 22.78
N ARG A 43 -7.44 -6.44 21.81
CA ARG A 43 -8.22 -6.24 20.57
C ARG A 43 -8.37 -7.51 19.72
N THR A 44 -7.36 -8.39 19.76
CA THR A 44 -7.34 -9.62 18.93
C THR A 44 -7.96 -10.84 19.61
N SER A 45 -8.07 -10.84 20.94
CA SER A 45 -8.57 -12.00 21.71
C SER A 45 -9.90 -11.76 22.43
N SER A 46 -10.30 -10.50 22.61
CA SER A 46 -11.54 -10.13 23.30
C SER A 46 -12.77 -10.32 22.41
N SER A 47 -13.88 -10.73 23.01
CA SER A 47 -15.21 -10.68 22.37
C SER A 47 -15.79 -9.27 22.31
N THR A 48 -15.12 -8.30 22.94
CA THR A 48 -15.52 -6.88 22.92
C THR A 48 -15.42 -6.34 21.50
N PRO A 49 -16.44 -5.63 20.99
CA PRO A 49 -16.35 -4.98 19.70
C PRO A 49 -15.11 -4.07 19.61
N ALA A 50 -14.47 -4.06 18.43
CA ALA A 50 -13.25 -3.29 18.22
C ALA A 50 -13.42 -1.77 18.48
N ALA A 51 -14.63 -1.25 18.31
CA ALA A 51 -14.99 0.14 18.61
C ALA A 51 -15.04 0.44 20.12
N ASP A 52 -15.36 -0.56 20.94
CA ASP A 52 -15.53 -0.42 22.39
C ASP A 52 -14.24 -0.72 23.15
N THR A 53 -13.20 -1.23 22.48
CA THR A 53 -11.88 -1.39 23.10
C THR A 53 -11.23 -0.02 23.30
N PRO A 54 -10.88 0.36 24.55
CA PRO A 54 -10.20 1.62 24.83
C PRO A 54 -8.87 1.72 24.08
N LEU A 55 -8.55 2.92 23.58
CA LEU A 55 -7.24 3.19 23.00
C LEU A 55 -6.13 3.04 24.05
N PRO A 56 -4.92 2.67 23.64
CA PRO A 56 -3.83 2.49 24.58
C PRO A 56 -3.45 3.83 25.24
N GLN A 57 -3.27 3.81 26.56
CA GLN A 57 -3.01 5.00 27.37
C GLN A 57 -1.78 5.78 26.88
N ASP A 58 -0.77 5.07 26.40
CA ASP A 58 0.51 5.65 26.00
C ASP A 58 0.56 6.07 24.52
N LEU A 59 -0.58 6.01 23.80
CA LEU A 59 -0.67 6.45 22.41
C LEU A 59 -0.05 7.85 22.19
N PRO A 60 -0.28 8.86 23.07
CA PRO A 60 0.27 10.19 22.87
C PRO A 60 1.80 10.27 22.85
N THR A 61 2.49 9.33 23.49
CA THR A 61 3.96 9.32 23.59
C THR A 61 4.61 8.23 22.72
N PHE A 62 3.79 7.44 22.02
CA PHE A 62 4.28 6.32 21.21
C PHE A 62 5.04 6.78 19.95
N ALA A 63 4.69 7.92 19.37
CA ALA A 63 5.47 8.53 18.28
C ALA A 63 6.95 8.74 18.68
N THR A 64 7.19 9.25 19.88
CA THR A 64 8.54 9.44 20.41
C THR A 64 9.26 8.10 20.62
N TYR A 65 8.56 7.06 21.07
CA TYR A 65 9.14 5.71 21.15
C TYR A 65 9.59 5.23 19.77
N LEU A 66 8.70 5.28 18.78
CA LEU A 66 9.00 4.86 17.40
C LEU A 66 10.22 5.59 16.84
N GLN A 67 10.25 6.92 16.93
CA GLN A 67 11.34 7.74 16.38
C GLN A 67 12.68 7.48 17.09
N THR A 68 12.68 7.33 18.41
CA THR A 68 13.93 7.13 19.18
C THR A 68 14.48 5.71 19.05
N THR A 69 13.60 4.69 19.09
CA THR A 69 13.98 3.29 18.91
C THR A 69 14.40 2.98 17.49
N TYR A 70 13.81 3.64 16.49
CA TYR A 70 14.21 3.46 15.10
C TYR A 70 15.71 3.74 14.88
N GLY A 71 16.22 4.84 15.45
CA GLY A 71 17.63 5.24 15.27
C GLY A 71 18.66 4.33 15.96
N SER A 72 18.24 3.47 16.90
CA SER A 72 19.14 2.58 17.65
C SER A 72 19.11 1.13 17.19
N LEU A 73 18.10 0.73 16.40
CA LEU A 73 17.95 -0.65 15.93
C LEU A 73 18.78 -0.92 14.68
N ALA A 74 19.28 -2.16 14.57
CA ALA A 74 19.87 -2.66 13.34
C ALA A 74 18.83 -2.76 12.22
N LEU A 75 19.25 -2.54 10.97
CA LEU A 75 18.38 -2.57 9.79
C LEU A 75 17.53 -3.84 9.69
N ASP A 76 18.10 -5.00 9.99
CA ASP A 76 17.41 -6.31 9.98
C ASP A 76 16.36 -6.47 11.09
N HIS A 77 16.31 -5.55 12.06
CA HIS A 77 15.32 -5.55 13.14
C HIS A 77 14.25 -4.47 12.98
N LEU A 78 14.46 -3.48 12.09
CA LEU A 78 13.49 -2.40 11.85
C LEU A 78 12.13 -2.92 11.38
N PHE A 79 12.08 -4.07 10.70
CA PHE A 79 10.81 -4.67 10.28
C PHE A 79 9.87 -4.88 11.47
N ALA A 80 10.38 -5.18 12.67
CA ALA A 80 9.55 -5.42 13.84
C ALA A 80 8.80 -4.17 14.29
N LEU A 81 9.44 -3.00 14.18
CA LEU A 81 8.86 -1.71 14.53
C LEU A 81 7.79 -1.30 13.52
N VAL A 82 8.08 -1.49 12.23
CA VAL A 82 7.15 -1.22 11.13
C VAL A 82 5.94 -2.16 11.19
N ASP A 83 6.17 -3.46 11.44
CA ASP A 83 5.11 -4.47 11.50
C ASP A 83 4.19 -4.27 12.73
N LEU A 84 4.76 -3.86 13.86
CA LEU A 84 3.98 -3.43 15.03
C LEU A 84 3.09 -2.23 14.70
N THR A 85 3.64 -1.23 14.01
CA THR A 85 2.90 -0.02 13.60
C THR A 85 1.78 -0.38 12.63
N ARG A 86 2.04 -1.27 11.66
CA ARG A 86 1.01 -1.82 10.75
C ARG A 86 -0.15 -2.42 11.54
N LEU A 87 0.13 -3.25 12.55
CA LEU A 87 -0.90 -3.88 13.36
C LEU A 87 -1.74 -2.87 14.14
N LEU A 88 -1.10 -1.84 14.70
CA LEU A 88 -1.79 -0.78 15.42
C LEU A 88 -2.70 0.03 14.48
N PHE A 89 -2.23 0.32 13.26
CA PHE A 89 -2.96 1.11 12.27
C PHE A 89 -4.16 0.35 11.66
N LEU A 90 -4.30 -0.95 11.93
CA LEU A 90 -5.54 -1.67 11.64
C LEU A 90 -6.73 -1.17 12.47
N ASP A 91 -6.49 -0.44 13.57
CA ASP A 91 -7.51 0.41 14.16
C ASP A 91 -7.51 1.79 13.48
N PRO A 92 -8.58 2.15 12.74
CA PRO A 92 -8.69 3.46 12.11
C PRO A 92 -8.54 4.63 13.11
N ARG A 93 -8.86 4.44 14.39
CA ARG A 93 -8.68 5.48 15.42
C ARG A 93 -7.21 5.75 15.72
N VAL A 94 -6.40 4.70 15.80
CA VAL A 94 -4.95 4.82 16.00
C VAL A 94 -4.30 5.36 14.72
N SER A 95 -4.68 4.83 13.57
CA SER A 95 -4.22 5.32 12.26
C SER A 95 -4.52 6.83 12.08
N SER A 96 -5.74 7.26 12.43
CA SER A 96 -6.17 8.66 12.35
C SER A 96 -5.41 9.57 13.32
N TYR A 97 -5.11 9.10 14.54
CA TYR A 97 -4.29 9.85 15.48
C TYR A 97 -2.91 10.20 14.88
N PHE A 98 -2.27 9.25 14.19
CA PHE A 98 -0.99 9.49 13.53
C PHE A 98 -1.12 10.27 12.21
N ALA A 99 -2.28 10.22 11.55
CA ALA A 99 -2.53 11.02 10.36
C ALA A 99 -2.47 12.52 10.69
N GLU A 100 -2.89 12.93 11.89
CA GLU A 100 -2.84 14.32 12.33
C GLU A 100 -1.42 14.80 12.73
N GLU A 101 -0.41 13.92 12.70
CA GLU A 101 0.98 14.31 12.99
C GLU A 101 1.51 15.26 11.90
N PRO A 102 2.03 16.45 12.27
CA PRO A 102 2.64 17.38 11.32
C PRO A 102 3.75 16.70 10.52
N ASP A 103 3.72 16.91 9.20
CA ASP A 103 4.68 16.39 8.23
C ASP A 103 4.83 14.86 8.23
N HIS A 104 3.93 14.12 8.88
CA HIS A 104 3.97 12.66 9.02
C HIS A 104 5.32 12.11 9.48
N LYS A 105 6.02 12.85 10.36
CA LYS A 105 7.40 12.60 10.75
C LYS A 105 7.65 11.16 11.19
N THR A 106 6.77 10.57 12.01
CA THR A 106 6.88 9.20 12.48
C THR A 106 6.77 8.21 11.33
N LEU A 107 5.77 8.38 10.47
CA LEU A 107 5.54 7.48 9.35
C LEU A 107 6.70 7.55 8.35
N LEU A 108 7.18 8.74 8.02
CA LEU A 108 8.36 8.92 7.16
C LEU A 108 9.64 8.37 7.78
N THR A 109 9.78 8.43 9.11
CA THR A 109 10.90 7.78 9.82
C THR A 109 10.85 6.26 9.60
N LEU A 110 9.69 5.64 9.78
CA LEU A 110 9.51 4.19 9.59
C LEU A 110 9.69 3.75 8.13
N LEU A 111 9.37 4.63 7.17
CA LEU A 111 9.47 4.37 5.74
C LEU A 111 10.80 4.84 5.13
N SER A 112 11.69 5.46 5.90
CA SER A 112 12.97 5.97 5.40
C SER A 112 13.88 4.93 4.71
N PRO A 113 13.82 3.61 5.01
CA PRO A 113 14.59 2.60 4.26
C PRO A 113 14.18 2.49 2.79
N SER A 114 13.03 3.03 2.39
CA SER A 114 12.57 3.09 1.00
C SER A 114 13.54 3.84 0.08
N ALA A 115 14.34 4.79 0.59
CA ALA A 115 15.36 5.47 -0.23
C ALA A 115 16.49 4.55 -0.73
N GLY A 116 16.60 3.32 -0.19
CA GLY A 116 17.68 2.37 -0.49
C GLY A 116 17.19 0.93 -0.61
N LEU A 117 16.07 0.69 -1.31
CA LEU A 117 15.38 -0.61 -1.35
C LEU A 117 16.27 -1.79 -1.77
N SER A 118 17.24 -1.59 -2.67
CA SER A 118 18.16 -2.64 -3.12
C SER A 118 19.00 -3.25 -2.00
N LYS A 119 19.25 -2.50 -0.91
CA LYS A 119 19.97 -2.94 0.28
C LYS A 119 19.02 -3.25 1.44
N CYS A 120 17.72 -3.02 1.27
CA CYS A 120 16.74 -3.18 2.31
C CYS A 120 16.32 -4.66 2.45
N PRO A 121 16.35 -5.25 3.66
CA PRO A 121 15.95 -6.63 3.87
C PRO A 121 14.53 -6.89 3.39
N TYR A 122 14.27 -8.07 2.79
CA TYR A 122 12.95 -8.46 2.27
C TYR A 122 11.84 -8.27 3.32
N ASN A 123 12.07 -8.72 4.55
CA ASN A 123 11.08 -8.62 5.63
C ASN A 123 10.70 -7.16 5.95
N LEU A 124 11.64 -6.22 5.83
CA LEU A 124 11.37 -4.80 6.04
C LEU A 124 10.59 -4.20 4.87
N ARG A 125 10.99 -4.54 3.63
CA ARG A 125 10.29 -4.08 2.42
C ARG A 125 8.83 -4.49 2.40
N ILE A 126 8.55 -5.76 2.71
CA ILE A 126 7.16 -6.25 2.67
C ILE A 126 6.30 -5.61 3.75
N VAL A 127 6.79 -5.42 4.98
CA VAL A 127 5.98 -4.81 6.05
C VAL A 127 5.80 -3.30 5.84
N MET A 128 6.75 -2.60 5.20
CA MET A 128 6.56 -1.20 4.77
C MET A 128 5.42 -1.10 3.76
N LEU A 129 5.39 -1.94 2.73
CA LEU A 129 4.29 -1.97 1.75
C LEU A 129 2.94 -2.28 2.41
N GLN A 130 2.91 -3.24 3.33
CA GLN A 130 1.70 -3.61 4.07
C GLN A 130 1.21 -2.50 5.01
N LEU A 131 2.13 -1.77 5.66
CA LEU A 131 1.82 -0.58 6.44
C LEU A 131 1.18 0.48 5.55
N CYS A 132 1.79 0.78 4.40
CA CYS A 132 1.27 1.75 3.44
C CYS A 132 -0.14 1.38 2.93
N CYS A 133 -0.41 0.09 2.66
CA CYS A 133 -1.76 -0.38 2.33
C CYS A 133 -2.75 -0.10 3.46
N THR A 134 -2.31 -0.26 4.71
CA THR A 134 -3.15 -0.09 5.90
C THR A 134 -3.55 1.37 6.14
N LEU A 135 -2.82 2.35 5.60
CA LEU A 135 -3.17 3.78 5.71
C LEU A 135 -4.56 4.09 5.13
N PHE A 136 -4.99 3.34 4.11
CA PHE A 136 -6.29 3.51 3.45
C PHE A 136 -7.48 3.04 4.30
N SER A 137 -7.24 2.53 5.51
CA SER A 137 -8.29 2.19 6.49
C SER A 137 -9.03 3.42 7.05
N THR A 138 -8.49 4.62 6.88
CA THR A 138 -9.08 5.89 7.32
C THR A 138 -9.23 6.87 6.14
N PRO A 139 -10.28 7.71 6.09
CA PRO A 139 -10.37 8.83 5.15
C PRO A 139 -9.22 9.84 5.30
N LEU A 140 -8.68 10.07 6.50
CA LEU A 140 -7.70 11.14 6.73
C LEU A 140 -6.45 10.99 5.87
N TYR A 141 -5.85 9.80 5.81
CA TYR A 141 -4.70 9.58 4.93
C TYR A 141 -5.07 9.66 3.45
N ARG A 142 -6.29 9.28 3.06
CA ARG A 142 -6.74 9.39 1.67
C ARG A 142 -6.83 10.85 1.24
N ASP A 143 -7.38 11.69 2.10
CA ASP A 143 -7.47 13.14 1.88
C ASP A 143 -6.08 13.78 1.88
N GLN A 144 -5.20 13.39 2.81
CA GLN A 144 -3.83 13.91 2.89
C GLN A 144 -2.97 13.52 1.68
N LEU A 145 -3.08 12.29 1.19
CA LEU A 145 -2.38 11.85 -0.02
C LEU A 145 -2.85 12.61 -1.26
N ALA A 146 -4.08 13.14 -1.26
CA ALA A 146 -4.60 14.00 -2.32
C ALA A 146 -4.07 15.45 -2.24
N THR A 147 -3.41 15.85 -1.16
CA THR A 147 -2.88 17.22 -1.01
C THR A 147 -1.49 17.38 -1.63
N SER A 148 -1.28 18.45 -2.38
CA SER A 148 -0.01 18.71 -3.08
C SER A 148 1.20 18.94 -2.15
N SER A 149 0.98 19.23 -0.87
CA SER A 149 2.04 19.42 0.13
C SER A 149 2.49 18.12 0.80
N SER A 150 1.89 16.97 0.45
CA SER A 150 2.19 15.70 1.10
C SER A 150 3.55 15.14 0.69
N SER A 151 4.49 15.08 1.64
CA SER A 151 5.76 14.35 1.53
C SER A 151 5.58 12.82 1.60
N LEU A 152 4.39 12.35 1.99
CA LEU A 152 4.08 10.94 2.14
C LEU A 152 3.80 10.27 0.79
N LEU A 153 3.05 10.92 -0.11
CA LEU A 153 2.70 10.34 -1.41
C LEU A 153 3.94 9.95 -2.26
N PRO A 154 4.97 10.80 -2.42
CA PRO A 154 6.18 10.41 -3.15
C PRO A 154 6.89 9.18 -2.55
N THR A 155 6.88 9.05 -1.21
CA THR A 155 7.46 7.89 -0.52
C THR A 155 6.68 6.62 -0.83
N LEU A 156 5.35 6.70 -0.84
CA LEU A 156 4.46 5.58 -1.20
C LEU A 156 4.64 5.18 -2.65
N LEU A 157 4.64 6.15 -3.58
CA LEU A 157 4.84 5.89 -5.01
C LEU A 157 6.19 5.21 -5.25
N HIS A 158 7.29 5.75 -4.73
CA HIS A 158 8.60 5.16 -4.88
C HIS A 158 8.67 3.71 -4.36
N LEU A 159 8.08 3.46 -3.18
CA LEU A 159 8.02 2.12 -2.60
C LEU A 159 7.18 1.16 -3.46
N THR A 160 6.03 1.61 -3.96
CA THR A 160 5.16 0.85 -4.86
C THR A 160 5.87 0.52 -6.15
N THR A 161 6.29 1.53 -6.91
CA THR A 161 6.84 1.39 -8.28
C THR A 161 8.09 0.53 -8.28
N SER A 162 8.99 0.75 -7.32
CA SER A 162 10.19 -0.09 -7.17
C SER A 162 9.87 -1.55 -6.84
N SER A 163 8.78 -1.81 -6.12
CA SER A 163 8.42 -3.17 -5.67
C SER A 163 7.55 -3.93 -6.67
N LEU A 164 6.89 -3.24 -7.63
CA LEU A 164 6.12 -3.87 -8.71
C LEU A 164 7.01 -4.72 -9.63
N LEU A 165 8.29 -4.34 -9.77
CA LEU A 165 9.30 -5.02 -10.59
C LEU A 165 10.25 -5.91 -9.77
N ASP A 166 9.90 -6.22 -8.52
CA ASP A 166 10.79 -7.00 -7.65
C ASP A 166 10.89 -8.47 -8.06
N SER A 167 12.06 -9.07 -7.84
CA SER A 167 12.27 -10.51 -8.08
C SER A 167 11.42 -11.40 -7.17
N HIS A 168 11.01 -10.91 -6.00
CA HIS A 168 10.16 -11.67 -5.08
C HIS A 168 8.68 -11.45 -5.42
N THR A 169 8.01 -12.51 -5.84
CA THR A 169 6.56 -12.51 -6.15
C THR A 169 5.70 -11.86 -5.06
N ASN A 170 5.99 -12.15 -3.78
CA ASN A 170 5.22 -11.60 -2.67
C ASN A 170 5.34 -10.07 -2.57
N LEU A 171 6.49 -9.49 -2.94
CA LEU A 171 6.63 -8.03 -2.97
C LEU A 171 5.79 -7.44 -4.11
N ARG A 172 5.80 -8.07 -5.29
CA ARG A 172 4.95 -7.66 -6.41
C ARG A 172 3.46 -7.69 -6.07
N VAL A 173 2.99 -8.76 -5.40
CA VAL A 173 1.60 -8.88 -4.94
C VAL A 173 1.20 -7.75 -3.99
N VAL A 174 2.03 -7.46 -2.98
CA VAL A 174 1.73 -6.39 -2.01
C VAL A 174 1.86 -5.00 -2.66
N ALA A 175 2.82 -4.81 -3.56
CA ALA A 175 2.96 -3.59 -4.32
C ALA A 175 1.75 -3.32 -5.23
N ALA A 176 1.24 -4.36 -5.90
CA ALA A 176 0.02 -4.28 -6.70
C ALA A 176 -1.20 -3.91 -5.85
N SER A 177 -1.26 -4.40 -4.60
CA SER A 177 -2.30 -4.01 -3.64
C SER A 177 -2.23 -2.53 -3.22
N LEU A 178 -1.02 -1.99 -3.07
CA LEU A 178 -0.84 -0.56 -2.80
C LEU A 178 -1.15 0.30 -4.03
N ALA A 179 -0.75 -0.15 -5.23
CA ALA A 179 -1.10 0.48 -6.49
C ALA A 179 -2.63 0.52 -6.69
N TYR A 180 -3.33 -0.58 -6.36
CA TYR A 180 -4.80 -0.64 -6.34
C TYR A 180 -5.40 0.42 -5.41
N ASN A 181 -4.89 0.53 -4.18
CA ASN A 181 -5.40 1.51 -3.21
C ASN A 181 -5.20 2.95 -3.69
N LEU A 182 -4.04 3.26 -4.29
CA LEU A 182 -3.74 4.57 -4.87
C LEU A 182 -4.65 4.86 -6.08
N ALA A 183 -4.75 3.92 -7.02
CA ALA A 183 -5.60 4.03 -8.21
C ALA A 183 -7.09 4.23 -7.85
N ALA A 184 -7.54 3.60 -6.76
CA ALA A 184 -8.90 3.75 -6.26
C ALA A 184 -9.24 5.21 -5.85
N LEU A 185 -8.27 6.05 -5.50
CA LEU A 185 -8.51 7.47 -5.20
C LEU A 185 -9.00 8.22 -6.44
N ASN A 186 -8.26 8.12 -7.54
CA ASN A 186 -8.63 8.74 -8.83
C ASN A 186 -9.91 8.14 -9.37
N HIS A 187 -10.01 6.82 -9.40
CA HIS A 187 -11.21 6.13 -9.83
C HIS A 187 -12.46 6.65 -9.11
N ASN A 188 -12.42 6.73 -7.77
CA ASN A 188 -13.57 7.18 -6.99
C ASN A 188 -13.91 8.65 -7.22
N ALA A 189 -12.89 9.50 -7.39
CA ALA A 189 -13.09 10.91 -7.71
C ALA A 189 -13.80 11.08 -9.06
N ARG A 190 -13.29 10.43 -10.12
CA ARG A 190 -13.89 10.43 -11.46
C ARG A 190 -15.31 9.90 -11.45
N PHE A 191 -15.54 8.77 -10.77
CA PHE A 191 -16.88 8.18 -10.64
C PHE A 191 -17.87 9.13 -9.96
N ALA A 192 -17.39 10.01 -9.09
CA ALA A 192 -18.18 11.04 -8.42
C ALA A 192 -18.21 12.39 -9.18
N GLY A 193 -17.62 12.48 -10.38
CA GLY A 193 -17.54 13.71 -11.18
C GLY A 193 -16.57 14.76 -10.65
N HIS A 194 -15.58 14.35 -9.84
CA HIS A 194 -14.54 15.23 -9.30
C HIS A 194 -13.23 15.09 -10.08
N ALA A 195 -12.35 16.09 -9.92
CA ALA A 195 -11.00 16.05 -10.46
C ALA A 195 -10.14 14.97 -9.79
N ASP A 196 -9.13 14.50 -10.50
CA ASP A 196 -8.19 13.50 -10.00
C ASP A 196 -7.39 14.00 -8.79
N PRO A 197 -7.40 13.26 -7.67
CA PRO A 197 -6.57 13.53 -6.50
C PRO A 197 -5.06 13.43 -6.78
N LEU A 198 -4.65 12.43 -7.56
CA LEU A 198 -3.24 12.29 -7.95
C LEU A 198 -2.96 13.19 -9.16
N SER A 199 -1.88 13.98 -9.09
CA SER A 199 -1.39 14.76 -10.22
C SER A 199 -1.09 13.87 -11.43
N GLU A 200 -1.21 14.43 -12.63
CA GLU A 200 -0.93 13.72 -13.89
C GLU A 200 0.45 13.01 -13.88
N GLU A 201 1.50 13.66 -13.39
CA GLU A 201 2.85 13.08 -13.26
C GLU A 201 2.86 11.77 -12.45
N ASN A 202 2.31 11.81 -11.23
CA ASN A 202 2.16 10.64 -10.36
C ASN A 202 1.32 9.52 -11.00
N GLN A 203 0.28 9.87 -11.76
CA GLN A 203 -0.52 8.88 -12.49
C GLN A 203 0.26 8.22 -13.62
N VAL A 204 1.05 9.00 -14.35
CA VAL A 204 1.92 8.52 -15.44
C VAL A 204 3.01 7.61 -14.87
N GLU A 205 3.67 7.99 -13.78
CA GLU A 205 4.69 7.16 -13.10
C GLU A 205 4.10 5.80 -12.68
N LEU A 206 2.94 5.82 -12.01
CA LEU A 206 2.28 4.60 -11.55
C LEU A 206 1.81 3.73 -12.73
N THR A 207 1.22 4.34 -13.76
CA THR A 207 0.78 3.64 -14.99
C THR A 207 1.96 2.99 -15.71
N ALA A 208 3.07 3.71 -15.91
CA ALA A 208 4.25 3.18 -16.57
C ALA A 208 4.81 1.96 -15.84
N SER A 209 4.91 2.05 -14.50
CA SER A 209 5.38 0.96 -13.66
C SER A 209 4.45 -0.27 -13.71
N LEU A 210 3.13 -0.04 -13.74
CA LEU A 210 2.14 -1.12 -13.91
C LEU A 210 2.24 -1.78 -15.28
N VAL A 211 2.36 -0.99 -16.35
CA VAL A 211 2.54 -1.48 -17.73
C VAL A 211 3.76 -2.39 -17.82
N GLU A 212 4.89 -1.94 -17.29
CA GLU A 212 6.13 -2.73 -17.28
C GLU A 212 5.99 -4.01 -16.43
N ALA A 213 5.40 -3.90 -15.23
CA ALA A 213 5.19 -5.06 -14.35
C ALA A 213 4.23 -6.09 -14.96
N ILE A 214 3.17 -5.65 -15.64
CA ILE A 214 2.27 -6.53 -16.39
C ILE A 214 3.04 -7.23 -17.50
N ALA A 215 3.87 -6.51 -18.25
CA ALA A 215 4.68 -7.11 -19.31
C ALA A 215 5.60 -8.21 -18.77
N GLN A 216 6.23 -8.00 -17.61
CA GLN A 216 7.17 -8.95 -17.00
C GLN A 216 6.52 -10.09 -16.19
N GLU A 217 5.27 -9.98 -15.77
CA GLU A 217 4.63 -10.98 -14.91
C GLU A 217 4.20 -12.22 -15.71
N GLU A 218 4.82 -13.36 -15.40
CA GLU A 218 4.57 -14.67 -16.03
C GLU A 218 4.38 -15.82 -15.02
N GLU A 219 4.57 -15.53 -13.74
CA GLU A 219 4.71 -16.55 -12.68
C GLU A 219 3.47 -16.61 -11.79
N SER A 220 2.90 -15.45 -11.46
CA SER A 220 1.91 -15.29 -10.40
C SER A 220 0.62 -14.69 -10.90
N GLN A 221 -0.43 -15.51 -10.91
CA GLN A 221 -1.77 -15.06 -11.23
C GLN A 221 -2.26 -14.01 -10.22
N GLU A 222 -1.90 -14.13 -8.94
CA GLU A 222 -2.28 -13.16 -7.90
C GLU A 222 -1.62 -11.79 -8.12
N ALA A 223 -0.35 -11.77 -8.51
CA ALA A 223 0.33 -10.53 -8.84
C ALA A 223 -0.32 -9.89 -10.08
N LEU A 224 -0.52 -10.67 -11.15
CA LEU A 224 -1.17 -10.18 -12.37
C LEU A 224 -2.58 -9.64 -12.09
N HIS A 225 -3.36 -10.32 -11.26
CA HIS A 225 -4.69 -9.85 -10.85
C HIS A 225 -4.63 -8.43 -10.25
N GLY A 226 -3.76 -8.23 -9.26
CA GLY A 226 -3.60 -6.93 -8.61
C GLY A 226 -3.14 -5.84 -9.60
N LEU A 227 -2.18 -6.18 -10.47
CA LEU A 227 -1.64 -5.27 -11.49
C LEU A 227 -2.73 -4.83 -12.48
N LEU A 228 -3.48 -5.77 -13.03
CA LEU A 228 -4.57 -5.49 -13.98
C LEU A 228 -5.70 -4.69 -13.32
N PHE A 229 -6.02 -5.00 -12.06
CA PHE A 229 -7.04 -4.25 -11.35
C PHE A 229 -6.60 -2.80 -11.12
N ALA A 230 -5.37 -2.57 -10.64
CA ALA A 230 -4.84 -1.23 -10.44
C ALA A 230 -4.81 -0.43 -11.76
N LEU A 231 -4.34 -1.03 -12.86
CA LEU A 231 -4.36 -0.40 -14.18
C LEU A 231 -5.79 -0.09 -14.63
N GLY A 232 -6.71 -1.05 -14.48
CA GLY A 232 -8.11 -0.88 -14.81
C GLY A 232 -8.75 0.30 -14.06
N LEU A 233 -8.40 0.52 -12.80
CA LEU A 233 -8.88 1.67 -12.01
C LEU A 233 -8.29 3.01 -12.48
N LEU A 234 -7.04 3.04 -12.92
CA LEU A 234 -6.40 4.24 -13.48
C LEU A 234 -6.95 4.61 -14.86
N VAL A 235 -7.41 3.62 -15.61
CA VAL A 235 -7.89 3.79 -16.99
C VAL A 235 -9.39 4.07 -17.00
N TYR A 236 -10.20 3.34 -16.24
CA TYR A 236 -11.65 3.49 -16.23
C TYR A 236 -12.09 4.93 -15.86
N GLU A 237 -12.98 5.52 -16.68
CA GLU A 237 -13.46 6.91 -16.60
C GLU A 237 -12.36 7.99 -16.71
N ALA A 238 -11.14 7.62 -17.12
CA ALA A 238 -10.12 8.60 -17.47
C ALA A 238 -10.53 9.36 -18.74
N SER A 239 -10.16 10.64 -18.84
CA SER A 239 -10.36 11.40 -20.08
C SER A 239 -9.64 10.69 -21.25
N PRO A 240 -10.28 10.57 -22.43
CA PRO A 240 -9.65 9.99 -23.62
C PRO A 240 -8.34 10.68 -24.06
N ASP A 241 -8.18 11.96 -23.68
CA ASP A 241 -7.02 12.81 -23.96
C ASP A 241 -6.07 12.92 -22.74
N SER A 242 -6.20 12.04 -21.74
CA SER A 242 -5.31 12.04 -20.58
C SER A 242 -3.97 11.36 -20.89
N ALA A 243 -2.89 11.83 -20.23
CA ALA A 243 -1.57 11.24 -20.38
C ALA A 243 -1.51 9.75 -20.01
N VAL A 244 -2.36 9.28 -19.10
CA VAL A 244 -2.51 7.85 -18.74
C VAL A 244 -2.99 7.04 -19.94
N VAL A 245 -4.04 7.52 -20.61
CA VAL A 245 -4.62 6.84 -21.78
C VAL A 245 -3.65 6.86 -22.95
N ASP A 246 -3.00 7.99 -23.21
CA ASP A 246 -1.99 8.12 -24.26
C ASP A 246 -0.79 7.20 -24.02
N LEU A 247 -0.34 7.08 -22.77
CA LEU A 247 0.72 6.14 -22.40
C LEU A 247 0.30 4.69 -22.65
N CYS A 248 -0.91 4.28 -22.24
CA CYS A 248 -1.42 2.94 -22.50
C CYS A 248 -1.45 2.62 -24.01
N LYS A 249 -1.91 3.55 -24.85
CA LYS A 249 -1.93 3.42 -26.31
C LYS A 249 -0.51 3.32 -26.88
N ALA A 250 0.38 4.22 -26.46
CA ALA A 250 1.76 4.27 -26.95
C ALA A 250 2.55 3.00 -26.59
N MET A 251 2.23 2.36 -25.46
CA MET A 251 2.91 1.15 -25.00
C MET A 251 2.30 -0.16 -25.53
N GLY A 252 1.16 -0.12 -26.22
CA GLY A 252 0.50 -1.35 -26.71
C GLY A 252 0.15 -2.31 -25.57
N ILE A 253 -0.26 -1.77 -24.41
CA ILE A 253 -0.54 -2.60 -23.23
C ILE A 253 -1.74 -3.51 -23.45
N ALA A 254 -2.68 -3.14 -24.32
CA ALA A 254 -3.86 -3.95 -24.63
C ALA A 254 -3.47 -5.33 -25.17
N GLU A 255 -2.61 -5.36 -26.20
CA GLU A 255 -2.08 -6.58 -26.81
C GLU A 255 -1.25 -7.38 -25.82
N THR A 256 -0.44 -6.69 -25.01
CA THR A 256 0.39 -7.29 -23.97
C THR A 256 -0.45 -8.02 -22.92
N VAL A 257 -1.55 -7.42 -22.46
CA VAL A 257 -2.49 -8.03 -21.52
C VAL A 257 -3.15 -9.26 -22.14
N VAL A 258 -3.66 -9.15 -23.37
CA VAL A 258 -4.31 -10.27 -24.07
C VAL A 258 -3.35 -11.44 -24.30
N ALA A 259 -2.08 -11.15 -24.60
CA ALA A 259 -1.05 -12.18 -24.79
C ALA A 259 -0.81 -13.04 -23.54
N LYS A 260 -1.16 -12.56 -22.33
CA LYS A 260 -1.07 -13.34 -21.08
C LYS A 260 -1.94 -14.59 -21.08
N LYS A 261 -2.97 -14.68 -21.95
CA LYS A 261 -3.75 -15.92 -22.16
C LYS A 261 -2.90 -17.09 -22.66
N ASN A 262 -1.73 -16.83 -23.24
CA ASN A 262 -0.83 -17.85 -23.76
C ASN A 262 0.13 -18.41 -22.69
N LEU A 263 0.14 -17.85 -21.48
CA LEU A 263 1.06 -18.24 -20.41
C LEU A 263 0.33 -19.10 -19.37
N SER A 264 0.73 -20.37 -19.24
CA SER A 264 -0.01 -21.36 -18.44
C SER A 264 -0.26 -20.95 -16.97
N ASN A 265 0.66 -20.21 -16.37
CA ASN A 265 0.58 -19.82 -14.95
C ASN A 265 -0.43 -18.71 -14.68
N VAL A 266 -0.75 -17.90 -15.69
CA VAL A 266 -1.59 -16.70 -15.54
C VAL A 266 -2.77 -16.64 -16.51
N ALA A 267 -2.86 -17.57 -17.46
CA ALA A 267 -3.89 -17.61 -18.50
C ALA A 267 -5.34 -17.65 -17.98
N LYS A 268 -5.54 -18.09 -16.72
CA LYS A 268 -6.84 -18.17 -16.07
C LYS A 268 -7.25 -16.87 -15.37
N GLU A 269 -6.44 -15.83 -15.43
CA GLU A 269 -6.77 -14.54 -14.82
C GLU A 269 -7.99 -13.90 -15.51
N PRO A 270 -9.14 -13.77 -14.82
CA PRO A 270 -10.36 -13.24 -15.42
C PRO A 270 -10.22 -11.80 -15.92
N LEU A 271 -9.39 -10.98 -15.28
CA LEU A 271 -9.22 -9.57 -15.66
C LEU A 271 -8.50 -9.40 -17.00
N ILE A 272 -7.86 -10.42 -17.56
CA ILE A 272 -7.27 -10.32 -18.91
C ILE A 272 -8.34 -9.94 -19.94
N LYS A 273 -9.55 -10.52 -19.82
CA LYS A 273 -10.67 -10.19 -20.71
C LYS A 273 -11.19 -8.78 -20.43
N GLU A 274 -11.51 -8.48 -19.17
CA GLU A 274 -12.17 -7.23 -18.79
C GLU A 274 -11.27 -6.01 -19.05
N VAL A 275 -9.99 -6.09 -18.68
CA VAL A 275 -9.05 -4.98 -18.81
C VAL A 275 -8.46 -4.96 -20.23
N GLY A 276 -8.02 -6.09 -20.76
CA GLY A 276 -7.39 -6.15 -22.08
C GLY A 276 -8.38 -5.97 -23.23
N GLU A 277 -9.37 -6.87 -23.34
CA GLU A 277 -10.24 -6.94 -24.53
C GLU A 277 -11.38 -5.94 -24.49
N GLU A 278 -11.97 -5.68 -23.32
CA GLU A 278 -13.10 -4.75 -23.21
C GLU A 278 -12.61 -3.32 -22.98
N LEU A 279 -11.92 -3.04 -21.86
CA LEU A 279 -11.53 -1.67 -21.51
C LEU A 279 -10.48 -1.08 -22.46
N LEU A 280 -9.35 -1.76 -22.67
CA LEU A 280 -8.23 -1.18 -23.42
C LEU A 280 -8.42 -1.25 -24.95
N MET A 281 -9.01 -2.33 -25.49
CA MET A 281 -9.16 -2.49 -26.96
C MET A 281 -10.44 -1.88 -27.52
N ARG A 282 -11.60 -2.10 -26.89
CA ARG A 282 -12.90 -1.70 -27.45
C ARG A 282 -13.31 -0.28 -27.07
N GLY A 283 -12.79 0.23 -25.95
CA GLY A 283 -12.99 1.61 -25.57
C GLY A 283 -13.01 1.81 -24.08
N LEU A 284 -12.14 2.75 -23.70
CA LEU A 284 -12.32 3.79 -22.68
C LEU A 284 -13.54 4.67 -22.98
#